data_AF-A0A4R5BGC7-F1
#
_entry.id   AF-A0A4R5BGC7-F1
#
_cell.length_a   1.000
_cell.length_b   1.000
_cell.length_c   1.000
_cell.angle_alpha   90.00
_cell.angle_beta   90.00
_cell.angle_gamma   90.00
#
_symmetry.space_group_name_H-M   'P 1'
#
loop_
_entity.id
_entity.type
_entity.pdbx_description
1 polymer ?
#
loop_
_entity_poly.entity_id
_entity_poly.type
_entity_poly.pdbx_seq_one_letter_code
_entity_poly.pdbx_strand_id
1 'polypeptide(L)'
;MCWGPIWCAGAGAFSEAAPRFTPTPSCSCRAGCARRRHRTRHLDPSGRWWRVSFDPHLAAVRRFKRGNRPRRRLHEEEAVTVALEPPTQTAVPRLLWLDLTRKCQLKCAHCFNESGPEGTHGTMTRADWTRVLAQAAGCGVRAVQLIGGEPTMHPDAPDLVGYALPLGLRVEVFSNLVHVSDTWWELLQRAGVSVATSYYSDDAEQHNAITGRPSHQRTRANIEKAVRLGVPLRVGIIDIGDTQRVSQARADLEILGVADIRVDKVRAFGRGARGQAPDMAQLCGRCGSGKATIGPTGDVSPCVMSQWMSVGNIQDAALADILGGAAMAEANASIRAVARLGGACDPDEECSPGSPGSGCTPRA
;
A
#
# COMPACT_ATOMS: atom_id res chain seq x y z
N MET A 1 -21.06 44.74 31.36
CA MET A 1 -20.94 46.15 31.74
C MET A 1 -20.00 46.23 32.93
N CYS A 2 -18.77 46.69 32.70
CA CYS A 2 -17.96 47.53 33.59
C CYS A 2 -16.70 47.90 32.79
N TRP A 3 -16.59 49.20 32.53
CA TRP A 3 -15.50 49.95 31.92
C TRP A 3 -14.28 49.93 32.88
N GLY A 4 -13.00 50.10 32.56
CA GLY A 4 -12.17 50.66 31.49
C GLY A 4 -10.74 50.88 32.11
N PRO A 5 -9.87 51.80 31.65
CA PRO A 5 -9.24 51.88 30.32
C PRO A 5 -7.75 52.38 30.32
N ILE A 6 -7.17 52.59 29.11
CA ILE A 6 -6.06 53.53 28.70
C ILE A 6 -4.61 53.14 29.12
N TRP A 7 -3.63 52.90 28.21
CA TRP A 7 -2.93 53.91 27.40
C TRP A 7 -2.27 53.38 26.10
N CYS A 8 -2.23 54.29 25.12
CA CYS A 8 -1.63 54.20 23.79
C CYS A 8 -0.31 55.01 23.69
N ALA A 9 0.44 54.71 22.63
CA ALA A 9 1.22 55.60 21.75
C ALA A 9 2.71 55.91 22.03
N GLY A 10 3.47 55.92 20.92
CA GLY A 10 4.82 56.50 20.74
C GLY A 10 5.77 55.53 20.00
N ALA A 11 5.74 55.37 18.68
CA ALA A 11 6.38 56.22 17.65
C ALA A 11 7.89 56.46 17.85
N GLY A 12 8.71 55.89 16.95
CA GLY A 12 10.15 56.17 16.84
C GLY A 12 10.80 55.38 15.71
N ALA A 13 11.06 56.05 14.59
CA ALA A 13 11.63 55.52 13.35
C ALA A 13 13.17 55.55 13.35
N PHE A 14 13.82 54.53 12.77
CA PHE A 14 15.15 54.53 12.12
C PHE A 14 15.19 53.25 11.25
N SER A 15 15.15 53.32 9.90
CA SER A 15 16.30 53.36 8.97
C SER A 15 17.35 52.29 9.31
N GLU A 16 17.62 51.25 8.51
CA GLU A 16 18.23 51.32 7.18
C GLU A 16 18.31 49.92 6.49
N ALA A 17 18.21 49.92 5.16
CA ALA A 17 18.80 49.01 4.17
C ALA A 17 18.58 47.47 4.18
N ALA A 18 17.81 47.02 3.19
CA ALA A 18 17.88 45.69 2.58
C ALA A 18 18.80 45.70 1.34
N PRO A 19 19.33 44.55 0.87
CA PRO A 19 19.64 44.37 -0.54
C PRO A 19 18.62 43.44 -1.21
N ARG A 20 17.92 44.02 -2.20
CA ARG A 20 17.18 43.29 -3.24
C ARG A 20 18.19 42.77 -4.26
N PHE A 21 18.14 41.47 -4.58
CA PHE A 21 18.67 40.96 -5.84
C PHE A 21 17.48 40.76 -6.80
N THR A 22 17.52 41.47 -7.93
CA THR A 22 16.64 41.24 -9.08
C THR A 22 17.45 40.67 -10.24
N PRO A 23 16.79 39.96 -11.19
CA PRO A 23 17.43 39.06 -12.14
C PRO A 23 17.52 39.65 -13.56
N THR A 24 18.52 39.23 -14.35
CA THR A 24 18.58 39.40 -15.82
C THR A 24 19.69 38.49 -16.42
N PRO A 25 19.71 38.18 -17.72
CA PRO A 25 18.62 37.65 -18.55
C PRO A 25 19.08 36.47 -19.45
N SER A 26 18.07 35.83 -20.06
CA SER A 26 18.05 35.04 -21.32
C SER A 26 19.36 34.66 -22.02
N CYS A 27 19.49 33.37 -22.36
CA CYS A 27 20.14 32.96 -23.60
C CYS A 27 19.32 31.85 -24.28
N SER A 28 18.68 32.22 -25.39
CA SER A 28 18.06 31.32 -26.36
C SER A 28 19.12 30.80 -27.33
N CYS A 29 19.14 29.50 -27.60
CA CYS A 29 19.62 28.99 -28.88
C CYS A 29 19.00 27.61 -29.18
N ARG A 30 18.19 27.59 -30.25
CA ARG A 30 17.87 26.37 -31.03
C ARG A 30 19.13 25.93 -31.76
N ALA A 31 19.43 24.64 -31.76
CA ALA A 31 19.93 23.89 -32.93
C ALA A 31 20.17 22.44 -32.54
N GLY A 32 19.67 21.52 -33.35
CA GLY A 32 19.87 20.09 -33.18
C GLY A 32 21.35 19.70 -33.27
N CYS A 33 21.73 18.67 -32.51
CA CYS A 33 22.91 17.91 -32.81
C CYS A 33 22.71 16.47 -32.32
N ALA A 34 22.45 15.57 -33.27
CA ALA A 34 22.59 14.14 -33.07
C ALA A 34 23.99 13.85 -32.52
N ARG A 35 24.09 13.29 -31.30
CA ARG A 35 25.35 12.75 -30.79
C ARG A 35 25.26 11.24 -30.68
N ARG A 36 25.92 10.65 -31.68
CA ARG A 36 26.46 9.31 -31.80
C ARG A 36 26.72 8.64 -30.44
N ARG A 37 26.24 7.40 -30.32
CA ARG A 37 26.68 6.47 -29.27
C ARG A 37 28.19 6.26 -29.42
N HIS A 38 28.98 6.78 -28.49
CA HIS A 38 30.36 6.35 -28.31
C HIS A 38 30.35 4.93 -27.76
N ARG A 39 30.67 3.94 -28.61
CA ARG A 39 31.14 2.62 -28.16
C ARG A 39 32.62 2.78 -27.77
N THR A 40 32.90 2.90 -26.49
CA THR A 40 34.25 2.66 -25.97
C THR A 40 34.47 1.15 -25.91
N ARG A 41 35.38 0.66 -26.76
CA ARG A 41 35.96 -0.68 -26.68
C ARG A 41 37.15 -0.59 -25.72
N HIS A 42 37.13 -1.35 -24.63
CA HIS A 42 38.32 -1.64 -23.85
C HIS A 42 38.82 -3.05 -24.21
N LEU A 43 40.09 -3.12 -24.59
CA LEU A 43 40.88 -4.34 -24.84
C LEU A 43 41.77 -4.56 -23.61
N ASP A 44 41.79 -5.78 -23.08
CA ASP A 44 42.70 -6.22 -22.01
C ASP A 44 43.89 -7.02 -22.61
N PRO A 45 45.13 -6.91 -22.09
CA PRO A 45 46.35 -7.42 -22.75
C PRO A 45 46.64 -8.92 -22.59
N SER A 46 45.68 -9.77 -22.20
CA SER A 46 45.94 -11.19 -21.90
C SER A 46 45.44 -12.22 -22.94
N GLY A 47 44.87 -11.77 -24.06
CA GLY A 47 44.72 -12.59 -25.28
C GLY A 47 43.90 -13.88 -25.15
N ARG A 48 42.94 -13.98 -24.23
CA ARG A 48 42.07 -15.15 -24.08
C ARG A 48 40.58 -14.77 -23.96
N TRP A 49 39.78 -15.41 -24.79
CA TRP A 49 38.32 -15.30 -24.82
C TRP A 49 37.71 -16.30 -23.83
N TRP A 50 36.78 -15.85 -22.98
CA TRP A 50 35.88 -16.75 -22.27
C TRP A 50 34.46 -16.59 -22.81
N ARG A 51 33.93 -17.66 -23.39
CA ARG A 51 32.49 -17.87 -23.59
C ARG A 51 32.02 -18.77 -22.46
N VAL A 52 31.00 -18.33 -21.73
CA VAL A 52 30.19 -19.26 -20.93
C VAL A 52 29.20 -19.89 -21.90
N SER A 53 29.50 -21.12 -22.32
CA SER A 53 28.62 -21.96 -23.12
C SER A 53 27.91 -22.95 -22.21
N PHE A 54 26.60 -22.78 -22.06
CA PHE A 54 25.67 -23.77 -21.55
C PHE A 54 25.06 -24.48 -22.77
N ASP A 55 25.30 -25.78 -22.91
CA ASP A 55 24.73 -26.62 -23.96
C ASP A 55 23.92 -27.75 -23.30
N PRO A 56 22.57 -27.70 -23.35
CA PRO A 56 21.74 -28.84 -23.08
C PRO A 56 21.25 -29.43 -24.43
N HIS A 57 21.62 -30.69 -24.65
CA HIS A 57 21.08 -31.63 -25.66
C HIS A 57 21.77 -31.73 -27.02
N LEU A 58 22.75 -32.65 -27.09
CA LEU A 58 23.09 -33.38 -28.31
C LEU A 58 23.26 -34.88 -27.99
N ALA A 59 22.21 -35.67 -28.24
CA ALA A 59 22.30 -37.12 -28.37
C ALA A 59 21.69 -37.57 -29.71
N ALA A 60 22.60 -37.81 -30.66
CA ALA A 60 22.54 -38.77 -31.76
C ALA A 60 21.36 -38.71 -32.76
N VAL A 61 21.61 -38.11 -33.92
CA VAL A 61 20.88 -38.39 -35.17
C VAL A 61 21.46 -39.64 -35.83
N ARG A 62 20.70 -40.73 -35.90
CA ARG A 62 21.00 -41.90 -36.75
C ARG A 62 20.46 -41.67 -38.15
N ARG A 63 21.32 -41.89 -39.15
CA ARG A 63 21.05 -41.84 -40.59
C ARG A 63 20.37 -43.15 -41.01
N PHE A 64 19.18 -43.11 -41.61
CA PHE A 64 18.63 -44.26 -42.35
C PHE A 64 17.89 -43.88 -43.64
N LYS A 65 17.89 -44.83 -44.57
CA LYS A 65 17.84 -44.71 -46.03
C LYS A 65 16.50 -44.29 -46.65
N ARG A 66 16.59 -43.76 -47.88
CA ARG A 66 15.49 -43.52 -48.84
C ARG A 66 14.67 -44.79 -49.10
N GLY A 67 13.34 -44.65 -49.08
CA GLY A 67 12.33 -45.61 -49.53
C GLY A 67 11.05 -44.87 -49.92
N ASN A 68 10.32 -45.38 -50.91
CA ASN A 68 9.37 -44.67 -51.78
C ASN A 68 7.88 -44.87 -51.36
N ARG A 69 7.00 -43.91 -51.71
CA ARG A 69 5.49 -43.90 -51.71
C ARG A 69 4.75 -43.33 -50.46
N PRO A 70 3.44 -42.98 -50.54
CA PRO A 70 2.93 -41.71 -51.07
C PRO A 70 2.02 -40.92 -50.09
N ARG A 71 1.82 -39.63 -50.40
CA ARG A 71 0.90 -38.62 -49.84
C ARG A 71 -0.13 -39.08 -48.78
N ARG A 72 0.03 -38.57 -47.56
CA ARG A 72 -1.06 -38.31 -46.60
C ARG A 72 -0.91 -36.87 -46.10
N ARG A 73 -1.93 -36.03 -46.28
CA ARG A 73 -1.99 -34.70 -45.67
C ARG A 73 -2.08 -34.92 -44.16
N LEU A 74 -1.06 -34.49 -43.43
CA LEU A 74 -1.14 -34.27 -42.00
C LEU A 74 -1.16 -32.76 -41.82
N HIS A 75 -2.19 -32.27 -41.15
CA HIS A 75 -2.27 -30.90 -40.69
C HIS A 75 -1.08 -30.65 -39.75
N GLU A 76 -0.20 -29.71 -40.10
CA GLU A 76 0.79 -29.19 -39.17
C GLU A 76 0.05 -28.41 -38.08
N GLU A 77 -0.06 -29.01 -36.89
CA GLU A 77 -0.31 -28.25 -35.67
C GLU A 77 0.94 -27.42 -35.37
N GLU A 78 0.92 -26.13 -35.72
CA GLU A 78 1.90 -25.17 -35.25
C GLU A 78 1.81 -25.08 -33.72
N ALA A 79 2.76 -25.73 -33.04
CA ALA A 79 2.96 -25.57 -31.62
C ALA A 79 3.42 -24.13 -31.32
N VAL A 80 2.47 -23.28 -30.91
CA VAL A 80 2.75 -21.94 -30.39
C VAL A 80 3.51 -22.10 -29.07
N THR A 81 4.83 -21.94 -29.14
CA THR A 81 5.69 -21.86 -27.97
C THR A 81 5.55 -20.46 -27.37
N VAL A 82 4.72 -20.34 -26.33
CA VAL A 82 4.68 -19.14 -25.50
C VAL A 82 5.98 -19.08 -24.72
N ALA A 83 6.90 -18.22 -25.16
CA ALA A 83 8.10 -17.90 -24.41
C ALA A 83 7.69 -17.24 -23.09
N LEU A 84 7.77 -17.98 -21.99
CA LEU A 84 7.67 -17.42 -20.65
C LEU A 84 8.88 -16.50 -20.46
N GLU A 85 8.61 -15.20 -20.34
CA GLU A 85 9.64 -14.22 -19.99
C GLU A 85 10.29 -14.62 -18.65
N PRO A 86 11.62 -14.45 -18.50
CA PRO A 86 12.32 -14.81 -17.27
C PRO A 86 11.75 -14.01 -16.09
N PRO A 87 11.64 -14.61 -14.89
CA PRO A 87 11.09 -13.94 -13.73
C PRO A 87 11.91 -12.69 -13.43
N THR A 88 11.32 -11.52 -13.65
CA THR A 88 11.80 -10.24 -13.11
C THR A 88 12.15 -10.45 -11.64
N GLN A 89 13.39 -10.16 -11.25
CA GLN A 89 13.85 -10.13 -9.86
C GLN A 89 12.74 -9.53 -8.99
N THR A 90 12.18 -10.34 -8.08
CA THR A 90 11.03 -9.98 -7.26
C THR A 90 11.39 -8.75 -6.43
N ALA A 91 10.86 -7.60 -6.84
CA ALA A 91 11.09 -6.34 -6.15
C ALA A 91 10.55 -6.47 -4.73
N VAL A 92 11.44 -6.38 -3.73
CA VAL A 92 11.04 -6.44 -2.32
C VAL A 92 9.96 -5.39 -2.06
N PRO A 93 8.87 -5.74 -1.34
CA PRO A 93 7.87 -4.80 -0.91
C PRO A 93 8.45 -3.54 -0.26
N ARG A 94 7.97 -2.37 -0.68
CA ARG A 94 8.29 -1.10 -0.04
C ARG A 94 7.43 -0.84 1.20
N LEU A 95 6.24 -1.42 1.21
CA LEU A 95 5.24 -1.32 2.27
C LEU A 95 4.81 -2.72 2.76
N LEU A 96 4.73 -2.91 4.07
CA LEU A 96 4.06 -4.06 4.66
C LEU A 96 2.86 -3.62 5.49
N TRP A 97 1.72 -4.28 5.28
CA TRP A 97 0.61 -4.21 6.22
C TRP A 97 0.79 -5.23 7.32
N LEU A 98 0.77 -4.76 8.56
CA LEU A 98 0.78 -5.60 9.75
C LEU A 98 -0.64 -5.62 10.28
N ASP A 99 -1.39 -6.66 9.94
CA ASP A 99 -2.77 -6.84 10.38
C ASP A 99 -2.76 -7.53 11.75
N LEU A 100 -2.71 -6.69 12.79
CA LEU A 100 -2.34 -7.12 14.13
C LEU A 100 -3.45 -7.90 14.85
N THR A 101 -4.71 -7.72 14.47
CA THR A 101 -5.84 -8.20 15.26
C THR A 101 -7.12 -8.28 14.42
N ARG A 102 -8.12 -9.01 14.90
CA ARG A 102 -9.53 -8.90 14.46
C ARG A 102 -10.40 -8.17 15.46
N LYS A 103 -9.85 -7.84 16.64
CA LYS A 103 -10.53 -7.10 17.69
C LYS A 103 -10.72 -5.64 17.29
N CYS A 104 -11.96 -5.19 17.28
CA CYS A 104 -12.32 -3.81 16.99
C CYS A 104 -13.53 -3.41 17.84
N GLN A 105 -13.54 -2.21 18.39
CA GLN A 105 -14.70 -1.71 19.13
C GLN A 105 -15.90 -1.41 18.22
N LEU A 106 -15.74 -1.35 16.90
CA LEU A 106 -16.80 -1.12 15.91
C LEU A 106 -17.20 -2.41 15.19
N LYS A 107 -18.30 -2.37 14.43
CA LYS A 107 -18.76 -3.49 13.61
C LYS A 107 -19.24 -2.99 12.25
N CYS A 108 -18.34 -2.34 11.52
CA CYS A 108 -18.69 -1.65 10.27
C CYS A 108 -19.30 -2.61 9.24
N ALA A 109 -20.33 -2.16 8.53
CA ALA A 109 -21.10 -2.96 7.57
C ALA A 109 -20.25 -3.43 6.37
N HIS A 110 -19.18 -2.72 6.03
CA HIS A 110 -18.32 -2.97 4.85
C HIS A 110 -16.93 -3.52 5.22
N CYS A 111 -16.73 -3.96 6.45
CA CYS A 111 -15.40 -4.36 6.94
C CYS A 111 -14.85 -5.58 6.17
N PHE A 112 -13.75 -5.38 5.44
CA PHE A 112 -13.16 -6.39 4.55
C PHE A 112 -12.57 -7.60 5.28
N ASN A 113 -12.10 -7.43 6.52
CA ASN A 113 -11.53 -8.52 7.35
C ASN A 113 -12.46 -8.97 8.48
N GLU A 114 -13.73 -8.58 8.41
CA GLU A 114 -14.81 -9.00 9.30
C GLU A 114 -14.56 -8.76 10.80
N SER A 115 -13.68 -7.80 11.12
CA SER A 115 -13.33 -7.45 12.49
C SER A 115 -14.52 -6.98 13.33
N GLY A 116 -14.43 -7.10 14.65
CA GLY A 116 -15.48 -6.68 15.57
C GLY A 116 -15.15 -6.86 17.04
N PRO A 117 -16.09 -6.58 17.96
CA PRO A 117 -15.85 -6.62 19.40
C PRO A 117 -15.39 -7.99 19.92
N GLU A 118 -15.90 -9.04 19.28
CA GLU A 118 -15.58 -10.45 19.58
C GLU A 118 -14.31 -10.96 18.90
N GLY A 119 -13.62 -10.11 18.13
CA GLY A 119 -12.38 -10.50 17.46
C GLY A 119 -11.23 -10.74 18.45
N THR A 120 -10.26 -11.57 18.05
CA THR A 120 -9.07 -11.89 18.83
C THR A 120 -7.82 -11.21 18.26
N HIS A 121 -6.75 -11.18 19.04
CA HIS A 121 -5.43 -10.70 18.59
C HIS A 121 -4.65 -11.73 17.75
N GLY A 122 -5.23 -12.92 17.51
CA GLY A 122 -4.54 -14.04 16.85
C GLY A 122 -3.51 -14.72 17.74
N THR A 123 -2.50 -15.32 17.11
CA THR A 123 -1.47 -16.16 17.75
C THR A 123 -0.08 -15.52 17.73
N MET A 124 0.14 -14.52 16.88
CA MET A 124 1.42 -13.80 16.80
C MET A 124 1.73 -13.08 18.10
N THR A 125 2.86 -13.41 18.72
CA THR A 125 3.32 -12.75 19.94
C THR A 125 4.01 -11.42 19.62
N ARG A 126 4.24 -10.60 20.65
CA ARG A 126 5.13 -9.42 20.55
C ARG A 126 6.49 -9.75 19.93
N ALA A 127 7.08 -10.89 20.32
CA ALA A 127 8.38 -11.31 19.82
C ALA A 127 8.33 -11.62 18.32
N ASP A 128 7.24 -12.25 17.86
CA ASP A 128 7.05 -12.52 16.43
C ASP A 128 6.91 -11.24 15.62
N TRP A 129 6.11 -10.28 16.08
CA TRP A 129 5.98 -8.98 15.42
C TRP A 129 7.29 -8.18 15.43
N THR A 130 8.05 -8.24 16.51
CA THR A 130 9.38 -7.61 16.61
C THR A 130 10.34 -8.24 15.58
N ARG A 131 10.32 -9.56 15.45
CA ARG A 131 11.09 -10.31 14.45
C ARG A 131 10.65 -9.99 13.01
N VAL A 132 9.36 -9.79 12.77
CA VAL A 132 8.81 -9.31 11.49
C VAL A 132 9.41 -7.95 11.13
N LEU A 133 9.37 -6.98 12.06
CA LEU A 133 9.89 -5.63 11.84
C LEU A 133 11.39 -5.62 11.51
N ALA A 134 12.18 -6.41 12.26
CA ALA A 134 13.62 -6.55 12.00
C ALA A 134 13.89 -7.14 10.61
N GLN A 135 13.18 -8.22 10.24
CA GLN A 135 13.31 -8.80 8.90
C GLN A 135 12.86 -7.85 7.80
N ALA A 136 11.76 -7.12 8.00
CA ALA A 136 11.25 -6.15 7.04
C ALA A 136 12.31 -5.07 6.73
N ALA A 137 12.90 -4.48 7.77
CA ALA A 137 13.97 -3.50 7.63
C ALA A 137 15.19 -4.12 6.90
N GLY A 138 15.60 -5.34 7.26
CA GLY A 138 16.69 -6.06 6.61
C GLY A 138 16.46 -6.38 5.13
N CYS A 139 15.21 -6.56 4.71
CA CYS A 139 14.85 -6.80 3.31
C CYS A 139 14.79 -5.49 2.48
N GLY A 140 14.82 -4.31 3.11
CA GLY A 140 14.70 -3.02 2.43
C GLY A 140 13.26 -2.48 2.36
N VAL A 141 12.34 -3.02 3.16
CA VAL A 141 11.03 -2.39 3.42
C VAL A 141 11.28 -1.02 4.03
N ARG A 142 10.51 -0.02 3.60
CA ARG A 142 10.69 1.39 4.06
C ARG A 142 9.57 1.87 4.97
N ALA A 143 8.40 1.24 4.87
CA ALA A 143 7.25 1.61 5.64
C ALA A 143 6.46 0.37 6.08
N VAL A 144 5.88 0.46 7.26
CA VAL A 144 4.88 -0.49 7.76
C VAL A 144 3.61 0.27 8.06
N GLN A 145 2.47 -0.35 7.77
CA GLN A 145 1.18 0.15 8.19
C GLN A 145 0.56 -0.82 9.19
N LEU A 146 0.34 -0.35 10.42
CA LEU A 146 -0.38 -1.11 11.44
C LEU A 146 -1.87 -0.98 11.15
N ILE A 147 -2.51 -2.10 10.88
CA ILE A 147 -3.93 -2.21 10.60
C ILE A 147 -4.51 -3.31 11.50
N GLY A 148 -5.72 -3.76 11.16
CA GLY A 148 -6.27 -4.98 11.71
C GLY A 148 -7.06 -4.72 12.95
N GLY A 149 -8.31 -5.17 12.91
CA GLY A 149 -9.41 -4.67 13.72
C GLY A 149 -9.27 -3.19 13.94
N GLU A 150 -8.98 -2.84 15.19
CA GLU A 150 -8.44 -1.55 15.56
C GLU A 150 -7.03 -1.75 16.14
N PRO A 151 -5.94 -1.28 15.49
CA PRO A 151 -4.58 -1.52 15.97
C PRO A 151 -4.32 -0.87 17.33
N THR A 152 -5.01 0.22 17.67
CA THR A 152 -4.87 0.86 18.99
C THR A 152 -5.40 0.01 20.15
N MET A 153 -6.16 -1.05 19.86
CA MET A 153 -6.62 -2.05 20.85
C MET A 153 -5.64 -3.21 21.04
N HIS A 154 -4.60 -3.35 20.21
CA HIS A 154 -3.61 -4.40 20.41
C HIS A 154 -2.62 -4.00 21.53
N PRO A 155 -2.42 -4.83 22.57
CA PRO A 155 -1.67 -4.44 23.77
C PRO A 155 -0.22 -4.05 23.45
N ASP A 156 0.42 -4.76 22.52
CA ASP A 156 1.82 -4.49 22.17
C ASP A 156 2.01 -3.44 21.08
N ALA A 157 0.95 -2.93 20.44
CA ALA A 157 1.08 -2.04 19.29
C ALA A 157 1.89 -0.75 19.58
N PRO A 158 1.74 -0.07 20.74
CA PRO A 158 2.59 1.06 21.10
C PRO A 158 4.08 0.72 21.07
N ASP A 159 4.45 -0.45 21.62
CA ASP A 159 5.84 -0.90 21.68
C ASP A 159 6.37 -1.30 20.30
N LEU A 160 5.52 -1.86 19.43
CA LEU A 160 5.87 -2.17 18.05
C LEU A 160 6.17 -0.89 17.24
N VAL A 161 5.39 0.19 17.43
CA VAL A 161 5.72 1.50 16.86
C VAL A 161 7.06 1.99 17.39
N GLY A 162 7.26 1.90 18.71
CA GLY A 162 8.52 2.29 19.36
C GLY A 162 9.74 1.54 18.84
N TYR A 163 9.58 0.26 18.51
CA TYR A 163 10.63 -0.61 17.98
C TYR A 163 10.89 -0.40 16.47
N ALA A 164 9.85 -0.11 15.68
CA ALA A 164 9.98 0.09 14.24
C ALA A 164 10.79 1.34 13.86
N LEU A 165 10.62 2.45 14.60
CA LEU A 165 11.23 3.73 14.26
C LEU A 165 12.78 3.71 14.27
N PRO A 166 13.47 3.14 15.29
CA PRO A 166 14.93 3.01 15.28
C PRO A 166 15.47 2.11 14.16
N LEU A 167 14.65 1.21 13.59
CA LEU A 167 15.03 0.41 12.42
C LEU A 167 14.97 1.19 11.11
N GLY A 168 14.61 2.48 11.15
CA GLY A 168 14.47 3.33 9.97
C GLY A 168 13.16 3.14 9.21
N LEU A 169 12.20 2.40 9.79
CA LEU A 169 10.88 2.21 9.20
C LEU A 169 9.99 3.42 9.50
N ARG A 170 9.28 3.91 8.49
CA ARG A 170 8.12 4.79 8.71
C ARG A 170 6.91 3.96 9.13
N VAL A 171 6.11 4.49 10.04
CA VAL A 171 4.97 3.79 10.62
C VAL A 171 3.70 4.58 10.36
N GLU A 172 2.75 4.00 9.62
CA GLU A 172 1.40 4.54 9.52
C GLU A 172 0.45 3.71 10.39
N VAL A 173 -0.33 4.36 11.26
CA VAL A 173 -1.35 3.70 12.08
C VAL A 173 -2.71 3.92 11.43
N PHE A 174 -3.36 2.86 10.95
CA PHE A 174 -4.73 2.93 10.43
C PHE A 174 -5.73 2.68 11.56
N SER A 175 -6.25 3.75 12.14
CA SER A 175 -7.18 3.72 13.27
C SER A 175 -8.54 4.30 12.89
N ASN A 176 -9.62 3.79 13.46
CA ASN A 176 -10.94 4.43 13.43
C ASN A 176 -11.02 5.72 14.26
N LEU A 177 -9.97 6.03 15.04
CA LEU A 177 -9.84 7.21 15.90
C LEU A 177 -11.01 7.43 16.87
N VAL A 178 -11.75 6.39 17.25
CA VAL A 178 -12.84 6.53 18.24
C VAL A 178 -12.29 6.62 19.65
N HIS A 179 -11.30 5.78 19.98
CA HIS A 179 -10.64 5.75 21.27
C HIS A 179 -9.12 5.84 21.07
N VAL A 180 -8.54 6.96 21.47
CA VAL A 180 -7.11 7.20 21.36
C VAL A 180 -6.61 7.63 22.72
N SER A 181 -5.79 6.81 23.37
CA SER A 181 -5.20 7.12 24.67
C SER A 181 -4.13 8.19 24.57
N ASP A 182 -3.73 8.76 25.71
CA ASP A 182 -2.64 9.75 25.74
C ASP A 182 -1.31 9.16 25.25
N THR A 183 -1.01 7.91 25.61
CA THR A 183 0.15 7.16 25.07
C THR A 183 0.13 7.11 23.55
N TRP A 184 -1.03 6.89 22.93
CA TRP A 184 -1.14 6.94 21.47
C TRP A 184 -0.93 8.36 20.93
N TRP A 185 -1.51 9.38 21.57
CA TRP A 185 -1.28 10.78 21.13
C TRP A 185 0.19 11.21 21.22
N GLU A 186 0.93 10.74 22.22
CA GLU A 186 2.38 10.94 22.32
C GLU A 186 3.12 10.26 21.16
N LEU A 187 2.77 9.00 20.86
CA LEU A 187 3.40 8.26 19.76
C LEU A 187 3.11 8.86 18.39
N LEU A 188 1.87 9.27 18.14
CA LEU A 188 1.44 9.81 16.85
C LEU A 188 2.12 11.15 16.49
N GLN A 189 2.66 11.86 17.47
CA GLN A 189 3.43 13.10 17.25
C GLN A 189 4.92 12.85 16.97
N ARG A 190 5.40 11.60 17.07
CA ARG A 190 6.81 11.27 16.81
C ARG A 190 7.12 11.36 15.31
N ALA A 191 8.33 11.84 15.00
CA ALA A 191 8.82 11.85 13.63
C ALA A 191 8.83 10.42 13.03
N GLY A 192 8.35 10.30 11.79
CA GLY A 192 8.23 9.02 11.11
C GLY A 192 6.92 8.27 11.38
N VAL A 193 6.03 8.81 12.23
CA VAL A 193 4.67 8.28 12.46
C VAL A 193 3.63 9.12 11.72
N SER A 194 2.68 8.45 11.09
CA SER A 194 1.49 9.07 10.49
C SER A 194 0.22 8.31 10.85
N VAL A 195 -0.93 8.93 10.62
CA VAL A 195 -2.26 8.37 10.87
C VAL A 195 -3.03 8.26 9.57
N ALA A 196 -3.66 7.11 9.38
CA ALA A 196 -4.76 6.94 8.45
C ALA A 196 -6.04 6.69 9.24
N THR A 197 -7.15 7.27 8.81
CA THR A 197 -8.46 7.00 9.43
C THR A 197 -9.57 6.98 8.39
N SER A 198 -10.74 6.47 8.77
CA SER A 198 -11.95 6.50 7.95
C SER A 198 -13.01 7.39 8.56
N TYR A 199 -13.71 8.14 7.71
CA TYR A 199 -14.84 9.00 8.08
C TYR A 199 -15.93 8.89 7.02
N TYR A 200 -17.16 8.59 7.43
CA TYR A 200 -18.18 8.12 6.49
C TYR A 200 -19.30 9.11 6.17
N SER A 201 -19.64 10.01 7.08
CA SER A 201 -20.72 10.99 6.92
C SER A 201 -20.52 12.16 7.87
N ASP A 202 -20.91 13.36 7.45
CA ASP A 202 -21.09 14.53 8.34
C ASP A 202 -22.27 14.32 9.31
N ASP A 203 -23.24 13.50 8.91
CA ASP A 203 -24.40 13.14 9.72
C ASP A 203 -24.07 12.01 10.70
N ALA A 204 -24.33 12.26 11.99
CA ALA A 204 -23.98 11.34 13.06
C ALA A 204 -24.76 10.02 12.99
N GLU A 205 -26.05 10.08 12.65
CA GLU A 205 -26.90 8.88 12.55
C GLU A 205 -26.42 7.97 11.43
N GLN A 206 -26.19 8.54 10.24
CA GLN A 206 -25.66 7.81 9.10
C GLN A 206 -24.27 7.23 9.37
N HIS A 207 -23.34 8.00 9.93
CA HIS A 207 -22.01 7.49 10.27
C HIS A 207 -22.08 6.34 11.29
N ASN A 208 -22.91 6.48 12.32
CA ASN A 208 -23.09 5.45 13.34
C ASN A 208 -23.73 4.19 12.75
N ALA A 209 -24.68 4.31 11.83
CA ALA A 209 -25.26 3.18 11.11
C ALA A 209 -24.21 2.42 10.29
N ILE A 210 -23.31 3.13 9.60
CA ILE A 210 -22.22 2.52 8.82
C ILE A 210 -21.23 1.76 9.71
N THR A 211 -20.88 2.34 10.85
CA THR A 211 -19.91 1.75 11.81
C THR A 211 -20.52 0.73 12.78
N GLY A 212 -21.85 0.65 12.83
CA GLY A 212 -22.62 -0.24 13.70
C GLY A 212 -22.70 0.17 15.17
N ARG A 213 -22.09 1.30 15.58
CA ARG A 213 -22.08 1.82 16.96
C ARG A 213 -21.91 3.35 17.00
N PRO A 214 -22.28 4.03 18.10
CA PRO A 214 -21.97 5.45 18.27
C PRO A 214 -20.46 5.74 18.22
N SER A 215 -20.02 6.44 17.17
CA SER A 215 -18.61 6.68 16.87
C SER A 215 -18.33 8.08 16.32
N HIS A 216 -19.29 8.67 15.58
CA HIS A 216 -19.12 9.91 14.82
C HIS A 216 -18.48 11.05 15.61
N GLN A 217 -19.11 11.46 16.72
CA GLN A 217 -18.65 12.60 17.53
C GLN A 217 -17.19 12.43 17.98
N ARG A 218 -16.81 11.20 18.38
CA ARG A 218 -15.46 10.91 18.88
C ARG A 218 -14.45 10.89 17.74
N THR A 219 -14.77 10.21 16.63
CA THR A 219 -13.92 10.18 15.45
C THR A 219 -13.67 11.60 14.94
N ARG A 220 -14.72 12.41 14.77
CA ARG A 220 -14.62 13.79 14.31
C ARG A 220 -13.76 14.66 15.24
N ALA A 221 -13.98 14.58 16.56
CA ALA A 221 -13.19 15.32 17.54
C ALA A 221 -11.71 14.89 17.57
N ASN A 222 -11.42 13.61 17.37
CA ASN A 222 -10.05 13.11 17.31
C ASN A 222 -9.36 13.45 15.98
N ILE A 223 -10.08 13.52 14.87
CA ILE A 223 -9.58 14.09 13.61
C ILE A 223 -9.18 15.55 13.81
N GLU A 224 -10.05 16.36 14.40
CA GLU A 224 -9.77 17.77 14.71
C GLU A 224 -8.55 17.90 15.65
N LYS A 225 -8.45 17.04 16.67
CA LYS A 225 -7.28 16.98 17.56
C LYS A 225 -5.99 16.64 16.79
N ALA A 226 -6.01 15.66 15.89
CA ALA A 226 -4.86 15.29 15.08
C ALA A 226 -4.40 16.46 14.18
N VAL A 227 -5.34 17.17 13.53
CA VAL A 227 -5.04 18.36 12.73
C VAL A 227 -4.41 19.46 13.59
N ARG A 228 -5.01 19.78 14.75
CA ARG A 228 -4.48 20.79 15.67
C ARG A 228 -3.07 20.49 16.16
N LEU A 229 -2.76 19.21 16.40
CA LEU A 229 -1.43 18.77 16.83
C LEU A 229 -0.41 18.67 15.70
N GLY A 230 -0.82 18.89 14.44
CA GLY A 230 0.06 18.77 13.28
C GLY A 230 0.48 17.33 13.00
N VAL A 231 -0.28 16.34 13.46
CA VAL A 231 -0.02 14.92 13.16
C VAL A 231 -0.25 14.69 11.66
N PRO A 232 0.70 14.07 10.93
CA PRO A 232 0.49 13.72 9.53
C PRO A 232 -0.72 12.80 9.39
N LEU A 233 -1.80 13.29 8.79
CA LEU A 233 -3.10 12.63 8.75
C LEU A 233 -3.60 12.51 7.32
N ARG A 234 -4.06 11.31 6.97
CA ARG A 234 -4.95 11.09 5.81
C ARG A 234 -6.29 10.52 6.25
N VAL A 235 -7.36 10.98 5.63
CA VAL A 235 -8.72 10.53 5.91
C VAL A 235 -9.34 9.91 4.66
N GLY A 236 -9.81 8.68 4.77
CA GLY A 236 -10.51 7.96 3.72
C GLY A 236 -12.02 7.98 3.93
N ILE A 237 -12.77 8.25 2.87
CA ILE A 237 -14.22 8.07 2.81
C ILE A 237 -14.46 6.84 1.93
N ILE A 238 -15.03 5.79 2.51
CA ILE A 238 -15.48 4.63 1.72
C ILE A 238 -16.93 4.85 1.35
N ASP A 239 -17.19 5.01 0.06
CA ASP A 239 -18.52 5.08 -0.52
C ASP A 239 -19.15 3.68 -0.54
N ILE A 240 -20.19 3.51 0.26
CA ILE A 240 -20.96 2.27 0.40
C ILE A 240 -22.29 2.30 -0.35
N GLY A 241 -22.59 3.37 -1.11
CA GLY A 241 -23.77 3.49 -1.98
C GLY A 241 -24.60 4.77 -1.82
N ASP A 242 -25.63 4.85 -2.67
CA ASP A 242 -26.24 6.09 -3.20
C ASP A 242 -26.86 7.08 -2.18
N THR A 243 -27.08 6.68 -0.93
CA THR A 243 -27.64 7.57 0.10
C THR A 243 -26.57 8.15 1.03
N GLN A 244 -25.32 7.71 0.91
CA GLN A 244 -24.23 8.23 1.75
C GLN A 244 -23.91 9.68 1.36
N ARG A 245 -23.77 10.53 2.39
CA ARG A 245 -23.43 11.96 2.25
C ARG A 245 -21.93 12.16 2.04
N VAL A 246 -21.35 11.51 1.02
CA VAL A 246 -19.90 11.50 0.74
C VAL A 246 -19.35 12.91 0.53
N SER A 247 -20.05 13.73 -0.26
CA SER A 247 -19.60 15.10 -0.56
C SER A 247 -19.63 16.00 0.68
N GLN A 248 -20.62 15.82 1.54
CA GLN A 248 -20.77 16.57 2.78
C GLN A 248 -19.76 16.10 3.83
N ALA A 249 -19.48 14.80 3.93
CA ALA A 249 -18.40 14.27 4.74
C ALA A 249 -17.03 14.86 4.33
N ARG A 250 -16.79 14.96 3.02
CA ARG A 250 -15.58 15.60 2.48
C ARG A 250 -15.51 17.08 2.87
N ALA A 251 -16.59 17.83 2.68
CA ALA A 251 -16.65 19.24 3.05
C ALA A 251 -16.42 19.46 4.56
N ASP A 252 -16.97 18.59 5.41
CA ASP A 252 -16.76 18.64 6.86
C ASP A 252 -15.28 18.42 7.22
N LEU A 253 -14.61 17.47 6.58
CA LEU A 253 -13.16 17.25 6.77
C LEU A 253 -12.31 18.43 6.28
N GLU A 254 -12.70 19.08 5.18
CA GLU A 254 -12.04 20.29 4.69
C GLU A 254 -12.17 21.44 5.69
N ILE A 255 -13.36 21.61 6.29
CA ILE A 255 -13.60 22.59 7.36
C ILE A 255 -12.72 22.31 8.59
N LEU A 256 -12.49 21.03 8.92
CA LEU A 256 -11.58 20.62 9.99
C LEU A 256 -10.09 20.84 9.67
N GLY A 257 -9.75 21.20 8.43
CA GLY A 257 -8.37 21.44 7.99
C GLY A 257 -7.62 20.18 7.57
N VAL A 258 -8.32 19.09 7.24
CA VAL A 258 -7.67 17.88 6.71
C VAL A 258 -7.19 18.13 5.28
N ALA A 259 -5.88 18.03 5.06
CA ALA A 259 -5.27 18.28 3.75
C ALA A 259 -5.35 17.10 2.78
N ASP A 260 -5.38 15.86 3.30
CA ASP A 260 -5.34 14.64 2.51
C ASP A 260 -6.63 13.82 2.71
N ILE A 261 -7.62 14.08 1.86
CA ILE A 261 -8.92 13.42 1.87
C ILE A 261 -9.06 12.57 0.62
N ARG A 262 -9.36 11.29 0.80
CA ARG A 262 -9.42 10.28 -0.27
C ARG A 262 -10.79 9.62 -0.28
N VAL A 263 -11.35 9.38 -1.45
CA VAL A 263 -12.61 8.65 -1.61
C VAL A 263 -12.33 7.34 -2.35
N ASP A 264 -12.77 6.22 -1.80
CA ASP A 264 -12.72 4.90 -2.45
C ASP A 264 -14.12 4.26 -2.37
N LYS A 265 -14.38 3.24 -3.17
CA LYS A 265 -15.63 2.48 -3.14
C LYS A 265 -15.48 1.22 -2.29
N VAL A 266 -16.58 0.79 -1.69
CA VAL A 266 -16.64 -0.52 -1.07
C VAL A 266 -16.24 -1.61 -2.06
N ARG A 267 -15.43 -2.56 -1.59
CA ARG A 267 -15.06 -3.76 -2.33
C ARG A 267 -15.82 -4.94 -1.75
N ALA A 268 -16.18 -5.91 -2.58
CA ALA A 268 -16.91 -7.10 -2.17
C ALA A 268 -16.01 -8.10 -1.44
N PHE A 269 -15.49 -7.71 -0.27
CA PHE A 269 -14.72 -8.54 0.66
C PHE A 269 -15.30 -8.48 2.06
N GLY A 270 -15.16 -9.58 2.81
CA GLY A 270 -15.70 -9.71 4.17
C GLY A 270 -17.19 -9.33 4.20
N ARG A 271 -17.57 -8.45 5.13
CA ARG A 271 -18.96 -7.99 5.22
C ARG A 271 -19.41 -7.14 4.03
N GLY A 272 -18.48 -6.49 3.33
CA GLY A 272 -18.75 -5.78 2.09
C GLY A 272 -19.22 -6.69 0.95
N ALA A 273 -18.88 -7.99 1.00
CA ALA A 273 -19.28 -8.99 0.01
C ALA A 273 -20.74 -9.47 0.17
N ARG A 274 -21.43 -9.09 1.26
CA ARG A 274 -22.82 -9.50 1.54
C ARG A 274 -23.06 -11.01 1.41
N GLY A 275 -22.09 -11.81 1.87
CA GLY A 275 -22.14 -13.28 1.86
C GLY A 275 -21.56 -13.95 0.62
N GLN A 276 -21.08 -13.18 -0.36
CA GLN A 276 -20.32 -13.73 -1.49
C GLN A 276 -18.92 -14.17 -1.04
N ALA A 277 -18.44 -15.27 -1.62
CA ALA A 277 -17.07 -15.73 -1.41
C ALA A 277 -16.07 -14.71 -2.01
N PRO A 278 -14.86 -14.59 -1.47
CA PRO A 278 -13.84 -13.71 -2.03
C PRO A 278 -13.54 -14.07 -3.48
N ASP A 279 -13.60 -13.08 -4.37
CA ASP A 279 -13.31 -13.22 -5.78
C ASP A 279 -12.08 -12.40 -6.17
N MET A 280 -11.15 -13.01 -6.89
CA MET A 280 -9.98 -12.32 -7.46
C MET A 280 -10.38 -11.20 -8.43
N ALA A 281 -11.54 -11.28 -9.08
CA ALA A 281 -12.04 -10.23 -9.96
C ALA A 281 -12.30 -8.90 -9.25
N GLN A 282 -12.46 -8.93 -7.92
CA GLN A 282 -12.66 -7.75 -7.06
C GLN A 282 -11.34 -7.10 -6.63
N LEU A 283 -10.19 -7.67 -7.00
CA LEU A 283 -8.86 -7.12 -6.71
C LEU A 283 -8.40 -6.11 -7.77
N CYS A 284 -7.62 -5.12 -7.36
CA CYS A 284 -7.10 -4.06 -8.25
C CYS A 284 -6.00 -4.53 -9.23
N GLY A 285 -5.68 -5.84 -9.31
CA GLY A 285 -4.63 -6.37 -10.17
C GLY A 285 -3.18 -6.09 -9.75
N ARG A 286 -2.95 -5.22 -8.77
CA ARG A 286 -1.60 -4.82 -8.30
C ARG A 286 -1.16 -5.48 -7.00
N CYS A 287 -1.89 -6.47 -6.51
CA CYS A 287 -1.52 -7.20 -5.30
C CYS A 287 -0.09 -7.78 -5.45
N GLY A 288 0.68 -7.78 -4.35
CA GLY A 288 2.09 -8.19 -4.35
C GLY A 288 3.06 -7.27 -5.08
N SER A 289 2.57 -6.18 -5.71
CA SER A 289 3.43 -5.22 -6.41
C SER A 289 3.95 -4.18 -5.42
N GLY A 290 5.14 -4.43 -4.87
CA GLY A 290 5.78 -3.52 -3.89
C GLY A 290 5.10 -3.54 -2.51
N LYS A 291 4.24 -4.52 -2.24
CA LYS A 291 3.45 -4.60 -1.02
C LYS A 291 3.12 -6.04 -0.64
N ALA A 292 2.91 -6.30 0.65
CA ALA A 292 2.40 -7.57 1.18
C ALA A 292 1.74 -7.34 2.54
N THR A 293 1.00 -8.34 3.03
CA THR A 293 0.33 -8.29 4.33
C THR A 293 0.71 -9.49 5.17
N ILE A 294 0.88 -9.28 6.47
CA ILE A 294 1.07 -10.32 7.47
C ILE A 294 -0.12 -10.26 8.42
N GLY A 295 -0.80 -11.39 8.58
CA GLY A 295 -1.98 -11.54 9.44
C GLY A 295 -1.65 -11.83 10.91
N PRO A 296 -2.68 -11.86 11.78
CA PRO A 296 -2.52 -12.03 13.23
C PRO A 296 -2.10 -13.45 13.63
N THR A 297 -2.08 -14.38 12.67
CA THR A 297 -1.62 -15.77 12.79
C THR A 297 -0.27 -16.01 12.10
N GLY A 298 0.32 -14.95 11.52
CA GLY A 298 1.60 -15.02 10.80
C GLY A 298 1.48 -15.30 9.31
N ASP A 299 0.28 -15.58 8.81
CA ASP A 299 0.02 -15.80 7.38
C ASP A 299 0.40 -14.58 6.55
N VAL A 300 1.17 -14.82 5.48
CA VAL A 300 1.61 -13.79 4.54
C VAL A 300 0.75 -13.87 3.30
N SER A 301 0.29 -12.73 2.79
CA SER A 301 -0.51 -12.64 1.56
C SER A 301 -0.06 -11.47 0.67
N PRO A 302 -0.38 -11.50 -0.64
CA PRO A 302 0.00 -10.43 -1.57
C PRO A 302 -0.49 -9.02 -1.21
N CYS A 303 -1.63 -8.90 -0.52
CA CYS A 303 -2.14 -7.63 0.00
C CYS A 303 -3.22 -7.83 1.06
N VAL A 304 -3.65 -6.72 1.66
CA VAL A 304 -4.68 -6.70 2.71
C VAL A 304 -6.03 -7.21 2.25
N MET A 305 -6.34 -7.03 0.96
CA MET A 305 -7.55 -7.51 0.33
C MET A 305 -7.41 -8.92 -0.22
N SER A 306 -6.31 -9.65 0.00
CA SER A 306 -6.12 -11.00 -0.54
C SER A 306 -5.71 -12.00 0.55
N GLN A 307 -6.21 -11.82 1.78
CA GLN A 307 -5.81 -12.64 2.93
C GLN A 307 -6.19 -14.11 2.80
N TRP A 308 -7.20 -14.46 2.00
CA TRP A 308 -7.54 -15.87 1.70
C TRP A 308 -6.49 -16.56 0.81
N MET A 309 -5.61 -15.79 0.15
CA MET A 309 -4.51 -16.27 -0.66
C MET A 309 -3.22 -16.25 0.17
N SER A 310 -3.18 -17.02 1.27
CA SER A 310 -1.94 -17.18 2.05
C SER A 310 -0.87 -17.84 1.18
N VAL A 311 0.33 -17.26 1.18
CA VAL A 311 1.49 -17.72 0.39
C VAL A 311 2.63 -18.25 1.28
N GLY A 312 2.39 -18.34 2.58
CA GLY A 312 3.34 -18.83 3.58
C GLY A 312 3.04 -18.26 4.96
N ASN A 313 3.77 -18.72 5.98
CA ASN A 313 3.64 -18.22 7.35
C ASN A 313 5.01 -17.79 7.89
N ILE A 314 5.05 -16.61 8.51
CA ILE A 314 6.29 -16.02 9.03
C ILE A 314 6.88 -16.79 10.23
N GLN A 315 6.11 -17.66 10.86
CA GLN A 315 6.59 -18.55 11.92
C GLN A 315 7.39 -19.73 11.36
N ASP A 316 7.13 -20.12 10.10
CA ASP A 316 7.72 -21.30 9.48
C ASP A 316 8.93 -20.98 8.59
N ALA A 317 8.96 -19.77 8.00
CA ALA A 317 10.01 -19.36 7.07
C ALA A 317 10.39 -17.88 7.23
N ALA A 318 11.57 -17.51 6.72
CA ALA A 318 12.01 -16.13 6.72
C ALA A 318 11.16 -15.28 5.76
N LEU A 319 10.96 -14.01 6.11
CA LEU A 319 10.14 -13.08 5.34
C LEU A 319 10.64 -12.96 3.90
N ALA A 320 11.96 -12.87 3.71
CA ALA A 320 12.58 -12.75 2.39
C ALA A 320 12.23 -13.95 1.49
N ASP A 321 12.27 -15.16 2.06
CA ASP A 321 12.00 -16.40 1.32
C ASP A 321 10.53 -16.50 0.91
N ILE A 322 9.61 -16.09 1.78
CA ILE A 322 8.17 -16.06 1.48
C ILE A 322 7.89 -15.03 0.38
N LEU A 323 8.41 -13.81 0.53
CA LEU A 323 8.17 -12.71 -0.42
C LEU A 323 8.83 -12.97 -1.79
N GLY A 324 9.99 -13.62 -1.81
CA GLY A 324 10.69 -14.01 -3.03
C GLY A 324 10.27 -15.36 -3.60
N GLY A 325 9.41 -16.10 -2.89
CA GLY A 325 9.09 -17.50 -3.19
C GLY A 325 8.11 -17.70 -4.34
N ALA A 326 8.06 -18.94 -4.83
CA ALA A 326 7.21 -19.35 -5.94
C ALA A 326 5.71 -19.10 -5.67
N ALA A 327 5.24 -19.37 -4.45
CA ALA A 327 3.84 -19.16 -4.06
C ALA A 327 3.41 -17.69 -4.18
N MET A 328 4.26 -16.75 -3.75
CA MET A 328 4.02 -15.31 -3.93
C MET A 328 4.01 -14.94 -5.42
N ALA A 329 4.95 -15.46 -6.20
CA ALA A 329 5.02 -15.21 -7.65
C ALA A 329 3.76 -15.71 -8.38
N GLU A 330 3.30 -16.92 -8.06
CA GLU A 330 2.10 -17.54 -8.62
C GLU A 330 0.83 -16.78 -8.24
N ALA A 331 0.64 -16.46 -6.95
CA ALA A 331 -0.49 -15.66 -6.49
C ALA A 331 -0.56 -14.31 -7.22
N ASN A 332 0.58 -13.64 -7.36
CA ASN A 332 0.68 -12.37 -8.07
C ASN A 332 0.39 -12.50 -9.57
N ALA A 333 0.82 -13.59 -10.21
CA ALA A 333 0.54 -13.86 -11.61
C ALA A 333 -0.97 -14.12 -11.83
N SER A 334 -1.60 -14.91 -10.97
CA SER A 334 -3.04 -15.20 -11.02
C SER A 334 -3.88 -13.94 -10.88
N ILE A 335 -3.56 -13.08 -9.90
CA ILE A 335 -4.26 -11.80 -9.69
C ILE A 335 -4.12 -10.89 -10.91
N ARG A 336 -2.90 -10.79 -11.48
CA ARG A 336 -2.66 -9.98 -12.68
C ARG A 336 -3.36 -10.53 -13.92
N ALA A 337 -3.43 -11.85 -14.07
CA ALA A 337 -4.11 -12.49 -15.19
C ALA A 337 -5.60 -12.15 -15.18
N VAL A 338 -6.26 -12.28 -14.03
CA VAL A 338 -7.69 -11.92 -13.86
C VAL A 338 -7.92 -10.42 -14.11
N ALA A 339 -7.03 -9.56 -13.62
CA ALA A 339 -7.15 -8.11 -13.85
C ALA A 339 -7.03 -7.72 -15.34
N ARG A 340 -6.10 -8.34 -16.08
CA ARG A 340 -5.89 -8.10 -17.52
C ARG A 340 -7.10 -8.51 -18.38
N LEU A 341 -7.92 -9.45 -17.92
CA LEU A 341 -9.05 -10.00 -18.66
C LEU A 341 -10.30 -9.11 -18.73
N GLY A 342 -10.31 -7.89 -18.18
CA GLY A 342 -11.51 -7.05 -18.35
C GLY A 342 -11.36 -5.53 -18.22
N GLY A 343 -10.21 -5.00 -18.65
CA GLY A 343 -10.05 -3.56 -18.89
C GLY A 343 -10.07 -2.61 -17.69
N ALA A 344 -9.40 -1.48 -17.93
CA ALA A 344 -9.30 -0.22 -17.17
C ALA A 344 -8.85 -0.30 -15.69
N CYS A 345 -7.60 -0.70 -15.47
CA CYS A 345 -6.77 -0.03 -14.47
C CYS A 345 -5.61 0.60 -15.24
N ASP A 346 -5.43 1.91 -15.10
CA ASP A 346 -4.28 2.62 -15.66
C ASP A 346 -2.98 1.92 -15.17
N PRO A 347 -2.05 1.53 -16.05
CA PRO A 347 -0.79 0.88 -15.69
C PRO A 347 0.17 1.76 -14.87
N ASP A 348 -0.10 3.07 -14.71
CA ASP A 348 0.81 4.00 -14.01
C ASP A 348 0.39 4.41 -12.58
N GLU A 349 -0.82 4.10 -12.09
CA GLU A 349 -1.29 4.50 -10.75
C GLU A 349 -1.10 3.46 -9.61
N GLU A 350 -0.31 3.80 -8.59
CA GLU A 350 -0.02 2.96 -7.41
C GLU A 350 -1.29 2.60 -6.61
N CYS A 351 -1.80 1.36 -6.74
CA CYS A 351 -2.94 0.88 -5.93
C CYS A 351 -2.54 0.82 -4.44
N SER A 352 -3.04 1.76 -3.67
CA SER A 352 -2.93 1.79 -2.21
C SER A 352 -4.32 2.10 -1.67
N PRO A 353 -4.91 1.27 -0.80
CA PRO A 353 -6.16 1.59 -0.13
C PRO A 353 -6.07 2.97 0.53
N GLY A 354 -6.73 3.95 -0.08
CA GLY A 354 -6.58 5.36 0.18
C GLY A 354 -5.15 5.90 -0.04
N SER A 355 -4.60 5.90 -1.26
CA SER A 355 -3.55 6.81 -1.80
C SER A 355 -3.98 7.40 -3.15
N PRO A 356 -3.48 8.58 -3.57
CA PRO A 356 -4.28 9.57 -4.30
C PRO A 356 -4.80 9.02 -5.61
N GLY A 357 -6.09 9.29 -5.86
CA GLY A 357 -6.76 9.08 -7.13
C GLY A 357 -6.64 7.67 -7.68
N SER A 358 -7.06 6.62 -6.95
CA SER A 358 -7.17 5.30 -7.59
C SER A 358 -8.24 5.36 -8.69
N GLY A 359 -7.82 5.62 -9.93
CA GLY A 359 -8.60 5.39 -11.14
C GLY A 359 -8.94 3.90 -11.32
N CYS A 360 -8.37 3.03 -10.49
CA CYS A 360 -8.90 1.69 -10.25
C CYS A 360 -10.20 1.75 -9.42
N THR A 361 -11.29 2.12 -10.06
CA THR A 361 -12.62 1.72 -9.59
C THR A 361 -12.68 0.19 -9.54
N PRO A 362 -13.08 -0.42 -8.41
CA PRO A 362 -13.50 -1.82 -8.40
C PRO A 362 -14.54 -2.02 -9.50
N ARG A 363 -14.47 -3.16 -10.22
CA ARG A 363 -15.53 -3.51 -11.17
C ARG A 363 -16.83 -3.67 -10.38
N ALA A 364 -17.86 -2.95 -10.83
CA ALA A 364 -19.21 -3.04 -10.29
C ALA A 364 -19.74 -4.48 -10.36
#